data_AF-A0A0F0GG61-F1
#
_entry.id   AF-A0A0F0GG61-F1
#
_cell.length_a   1.000
_cell.length_b   1.000
_cell.length_c   1.000
_cell.angle_alpha   90.00
_cell.angle_beta   90.00
_cell.angle_gamma   90.00
#
_symmetry.space_group_name_H-M   'P 1'
#
loop_
_entity.id
_entity.type
_entity.pdbx_description
1 polymer ?
#
loop_
_entity_poly.entity_id
_entity_poly.type
_entity_poly.pdbx_seq_one_letter_code
_entity_poly.pdbx_strand_id
1 'polypeptide(L)' 'LTAVDLRNRLNAATGLRLPATLVFDYPSATALAEHLRSELLGQEPETTASVPVVAAADDEPIAIVAMSCRFPGGVTTPE' A
#
# COMPACT_ATOMS: atom_id res chain seq x y z
N LEU A 1 -17.58 -5.66 2.44
CA LEU A 1 -18.52 -5.72 1.28
C LEU A 1 -18.76 -4.32 0.69
N THR A 2 -19.02 -3.29 1.51
CA THR A 2 -19.33 -1.92 1.05
C THR A 2 -18.31 -1.29 0.08
N ALA A 3 -17.00 -1.44 0.31
CA ALA A 3 -15.98 -0.83 -0.56
C ALA A 3 -15.96 -1.42 -1.97
N VAL A 4 -16.13 -2.75 -2.09
CA VAL A 4 -16.15 -3.45 -3.39
C VAL A 4 -17.42 -3.11 -4.16
N ASP A 5 -18.57 -3.03 -3.48
CA ASP A 5 -19.84 -2.64 -4.10
C ASP A 5 -19.82 -1.19 -4.58
N LEU A 6 -19.24 -0.28 -3.78
CA LEU A 6 -19.04 1.11 -4.19
C LEU A 6 -18.16 1.20 -5.46
N ARG A 7 -17.01 0.52 -5.47
CA ARG A 7 -16.13 0.43 -6.64
C ARG A 7 -16.87 -0.12 -7.87
N ASN A 8 -17.65 -1.19 -7.70
CA ASN A 8 -18.40 -1.80 -8.80
C ASN A 8 -19.42 -0.82 -9.41
N ARG A 9 -20.14 -0.07 -8.56
CA ARG A 9 -21.09 0.95 -9.01
C ARG A 9 -20.39 2.10 -9.73
N LEU A 10 -19.25 2.54 -9.22
CA LEU A 10 -18.44 3.59 -9.85
C LEU A 10 -17.89 3.16 -11.21
N ASN A 11 -17.36 1.93 -11.32
CA ASN A 11 -16.92 1.35 -12.61
C ASN A 11 -18.07 1.31 -13.62
N ALA A 12 -19.26 0.85 -13.20
CA ALA A 12 -20.42 0.77 -14.07
C ALA A 12 -20.91 2.16 -14.53
N ALA A 13 -20.83 3.18 -13.68
CA ALA A 13 -21.29 4.53 -14.00
C ALA A 13 -20.29 5.34 -14.85
N THR A 14 -18.99 5.11 -14.66
CA THR A 14 -17.91 5.91 -15.29
C THR A 14 -17.24 5.20 -16.47
N GLY A 15 -17.39 3.88 -16.59
CA GLY A 15 -16.66 3.07 -17.56
C GLY A 15 -15.17 2.89 -17.26
N LEU A 16 -14.67 3.46 -16.16
CA LEU A 16 -13.29 3.36 -15.73
C LEU A 16 -12.98 1.98 -15.13
N ARG A 17 -11.71 1.57 -15.18
CA ARG A 17 -11.21 0.38 -14.48
C ARG A 17 -10.58 0.80 -13.15
N LEU A 18 -11.42 0.98 -12.14
CA LEU A 18 -10.95 1.41 -10.83
C LEU A 18 -10.38 0.24 -10.00
N PRO A 19 -9.23 0.42 -9.32
CA PRO A 19 -8.61 -0.60 -8.48
C PRO A 19 -9.43 -0.91 -7.22
N ALA A 20 -9.21 -2.09 -6.63
CA ALA A 20 -9.87 -2.49 -5.39
C ALA A 20 -9.40 -1.69 -4.16
N THR A 21 -8.24 -1.06 -4.24
CA THR A 21 -7.64 -0.24 -3.18
C THR A 21 -8.20 1.18 -3.11
N LEU A 22 -9.01 1.60 -4.09
CA LEU A 22 -9.37 3.00 -4.31
C LEU A 22 -10.00 3.68 -3.07
N VAL A 23 -10.80 2.95 -2.28
CA VAL A 23 -11.42 3.48 -1.05
C VAL A 23 -10.40 3.73 0.07
N PHE A 24 -9.27 3.02 0.05
CA PHE A 24 -8.15 3.24 0.96
C PHE A 24 -7.23 4.37 0.48
N ASP A 25 -7.04 4.49 -0.83
CA ASP A 25 -6.23 5.55 -1.43
C ASP A 25 -6.93 6.92 -1.32
N TYR A 26 -8.27 6.93 -1.37
CA TYR A 26 -9.11 8.12 -1.26
C TYR A 26 -10.17 7.95 -0.16
N PRO A 27 -9.79 8.14 1.12
CA PRO A 27 -10.67 7.85 2.25
C PRO A 27 -11.82 8.86 2.43
N SER A 28 -11.82 9.96 1.67
CA SER A 28 -12.90 10.96 1.68
C SER A 28 -13.64 10.99 0.34
N ALA A 29 -14.94 11.25 0.40
CA ALA A 29 -15.78 11.36 -0.79
C ALA A 29 -15.31 12.47 -1.74
N THR A 30 -14.79 13.57 -1.19
CA THR A 30 -14.25 14.69 -1.97
C THR A 30 -12.98 14.29 -2.73
N ALA A 31 -12.02 13.66 -2.06
CA ALA A 31 -10.77 13.23 -2.71
C ALA A 31 -11.04 12.20 -3.81
N LEU A 32 -12.00 11.29 -3.56
CA LEU A 32 -12.45 10.31 -4.55
C LEU A 32 -13.12 10.97 -5.76
N ALA A 33 -13.95 12.00 -5.54
CA ALA A 33 -14.62 12.74 -6.61
C ALA A 33 -13.64 13.56 -7.47
N GLU A 34 -12.63 14.16 -6.84
CA GLU A 34 -11.56 14.89 -7.54
C GLU A 34 -10.73 13.94 -8.43
N HIS A 35 -10.36 12.77 -7.90
CA HIS A 35 -9.64 11.76 -8.67
C HIS A 35 -10.46 11.28 -9.89
N LEU A 36 -11.73 10.94 -9.70
CA LEU A 36 -12.61 10.54 -10.81
C LEU A 36 -12.80 11.65 -11.85
N ARG A 37 -12.88 12.91 -11.40
CA ARG A 37 -12.96 14.06 -12.31
C ARG A 37 -11.69 14.19 -13.15
N SER A 38 -10.52 13.98 -12.55
CA SER A 38 -9.23 14.01 -13.26
C SER A 38 -9.18 12.94 -14.36
N GLU A 39 -9.49 11.69 -13.99
CA GLU A 39 -9.51 10.54 -14.90
C GLU A 39 -10.48 10.73 -16.07
N LEU A 40 -11.69 11.24 -15.81
CA LEU A 40 -12.71 11.43 -16.84
C LEU A 40 -12.41 12.59 -17.80
N LEU A 41 -11.73 13.63 -17.31
CA LEU A 41 -11.38 14.80 -18.11
C LEU A 41 -10.01 14.66 -18.81
N GLY A 42 -9.33 13.52 -18.65
CA GLY A 42 -7.99 13.29 -19.19
C GLY A 42 -6.95 14.24 -18.62
N GLN A 43 -7.20 14.79 -17.43
CA GLN A 43 -6.14 15.40 -16.64
C GLN A 43 -5.38 14.21 -16.07
N GLU A 44 -4.31 13.79 -16.76
CA GLU A 44 -3.44 12.74 -16.25
C GLU A 44 -3.13 13.09 -14.79
N PRO A 45 -3.60 12.28 -13.82
CA PRO A 45 -3.08 12.43 -12.49
C PRO A 45 -1.59 12.21 -12.66
N GLU A 46 -0.81 13.13 -12.10
CA GLU A 46 0.59 12.90 -11.78
C GLU A 46 0.59 11.52 -11.12
N THR A 47 0.99 10.51 -11.89
CA THR A 47 0.91 9.12 -11.47
C THR A 47 1.64 9.15 -10.15
N THR A 48 0.93 8.86 -9.05
CA THR A 48 1.63 8.52 -7.82
C THR A 48 2.33 7.24 -8.20
N ALA A 49 3.51 7.39 -8.77
CA ALA A 49 4.35 6.33 -9.22
C ALA A 49 4.45 5.49 -7.99
N SER A 50 3.81 4.32 -8.03
CA SER A 50 4.18 3.22 -7.16
C SER A 50 5.69 3.21 -7.26
N VAL A 51 6.36 3.63 -6.19
CA VAL A 51 7.82 3.69 -6.17
C VAL A 51 8.22 2.31 -6.66
N PRO A 52 8.97 2.19 -7.78
CA PRO A 52 9.47 0.88 -8.13
C PRO A 52 10.23 0.44 -6.89
N VAL A 53 9.78 -0.64 -6.25
CA VAL A 53 10.64 -1.33 -5.31
C VAL A 53 11.85 -1.65 -6.15
N VAL A 54 12.92 -0.90 -5.92
CA VAL A 54 14.20 -1.18 -6.54
C VAL A 54 14.45 -2.62 -6.14
N ALA A 55 14.34 -3.55 -7.08
CA ALA A 55 14.84 -4.89 -6.88
C ALA A 55 16.30 -4.67 -6.51
N ALA A 56 16.64 -4.90 -5.24
CA ALA A 56 17.99 -4.77 -4.78
C ALA A 56 18.81 -5.72 -5.65
N ALA A 57 19.61 -5.14 -6.53
CA ALA A 57 20.62 -5.87 -7.28
C ALA A 57 21.71 -6.22 -6.28
N ASP A 58 21.53 -7.35 -5.62
CA ASP A 58 22.50 -8.42 -5.40
C ASP A 58 21.82 -9.45 -4.47
N ASP A 59 21.70 -10.69 -4.97
CA ASP A 59 21.06 -11.86 -4.33
C ASP A 59 21.89 -12.37 -3.12
N GLU A 60 22.40 -11.47 -2.28
CA GLU A 60 23.13 -11.82 -1.07
C GLU A 60 22.12 -12.19 0.03
N PRO A 61 22.16 -13.42 0.58
CA PRO A 61 21.16 -13.87 1.53
C PRO A 61 21.19 -13.06 2.82
N ILE A 62 20.04 -12.49 3.20
CA ILE A 62 19.87 -11.83 4.50
C ILE A 62 19.73 -12.90 5.59
N ALA A 63 20.76 -13.05 6.42
CA ALA A 63 20.69 -13.88 7.61
C ALA A 63 20.02 -13.12 8.77
N ILE A 64 18.89 -13.65 9.26
CA ILE A 64 18.25 -13.17 10.49
C ILE A 64 18.63 -14.13 11.61
N VAL A 65 19.44 -13.66 12.57
CA VAL A 65 19.87 -14.45 13.74
C VAL A 65 19.31 -13.82 15.01
N ALA A 66 18.62 -14.64 15.81
CA ALA A 66 18.14 -14.26 17.13
C ALA A 66 18.62 -15.29 18.16
N MET A 67 19.06 -14.80 19.31
CA MET A 67 19.40 -15.62 20.48
C MET A 67 18.68 -15.02 21.68
N SER A 68 17.97 -15.85 22.44
CA SER A 68 17.28 -15.42 23.65
C SER A 68 17.63 -16.34 24.80
N CYS A 69 18.05 -15.75 25.92
CA CYS A 69 18.34 -16.45 27.16
C CYS A 69 17.56 -15.79 28.29
N ARG A 70 17.06 -16.58 29.25
CA ARG A 70 16.50 -16.07 30.51
C ARG A 70 17.45 -16.47 31.64
N PHE A 71 18.39 -15.61 31.98
CA PHE A 71 19.33 -15.88 33.06
C PHE A 71 18.72 -15.53 34.43
N PRO A 72 18.63 -16.46 35.38
CA PRO A 72 18.27 -16.13 36.76
C PRO A 72 19.46 -15.51 37.50
N GLY A 73 19.20 -14.56 38.41
CA GLY A 73 20.17 -14.22 39.46
C GLY A 73 21.20 -13.12 39.17
N GLY A 74 20.98 -12.23 38.20
CA GLY A 74 21.77 -10.98 38.10
C GLY A 74 23.16 -11.11 37.47
N VAL A 75 23.34 -12.03 36.52
CA VAL A 75 24.56 -12.11 35.71
C VAL A 75 24.64 -10.93 34.73
N THR A 76 25.72 -10.17 34.79
CA THR A 76 25.95 -8.95 33.99
C THR A 76 27.17 -9.05 33.06
N THR A 77 27.82 -10.21 32.97
CA THR A 77 28.97 -10.45 32.08
C THR A 77 28.82 -11.80 31.38
N PRO A 78 29.38 -11.97 30.16
CA PRO A 78 29.13 -13.13 29.32
C PRO A 78 30.20 -14.25 29.42
N GLU A 79 31.14 -14.17 30.37
CA GLU A 79 32.07 -15.27 30.69
C GLU A 79 31.39 -16.43 31.45
#